data_AF-A0A972UXE7-F1
#
_entry.id   AF-A0A972UXE7-F1
#
_cell.length_a   1.000
_cell.length_b   1.000
_cell.length_c   1.000
_cell.angle_alpha   90.00
_cell.angle_beta   90.00
_cell.angle_gamma   90.00
#
_symmetry.space_group_name_H-M   'P 1'
#
loop_
_entity.id
_entity.type
_entity.pdbx_description
1 polymer ?
#
loop_
_entity_poly.entity_id
_entity_poly.type
_entity_poly.pdbx_seq_one_letter_code
_entity_poly.pdbx_strand_id
1 'polypeptide(L)' 'MEYFLHILILINIYIIIAISLNLISGYTGLLSLAHAAFYGIGAYAI' A
#
# COMPACT_ATOMS: atom_id res chain seq x y z
N MET A 1 2.15 -20.94 13.27
CA MET A 1 3.13 -19.83 13.19
C MET A 1 3.05 -19.11 11.85
N GLU A 2 2.98 -19.83 10.73
CA GLU A 2 2.83 -19.26 9.37
C GLU A 2 1.68 -18.23 9.20
N TYR A 3 0.53 -18.44 9.85
CA TYR A 3 -0.61 -17.51 9.76
C TYR A 3 -0.30 -16.11 10.31
N PHE A 4 0.37 -16.03 11.46
CA PHE A 4 0.77 -14.74 12.04
C PHE A 4 1.81 -14.06 11.16
N LEU A 5 2.72 -14.83 10.57
CA LEU A 5 3.74 -14.31 9.67
C LEU A 5 3.11 -13.77 8.37
N HIS A 6 2.11 -14.45 7.82
CA HIS A 6 1.33 -13.98 6.68
C HIS A 6 0.59 -12.67 6.96
N ILE A 7 -0.08 -12.57 8.12
CA ILE A 7 -0.72 -11.32 8.55
C ILE A 7 0.30 -10.20 8.70
N LEU A 8 1.45 -10.47 9.30
CA LEU A 8 2.51 -9.48 9.47
C LEU A 8 2.99 -8.95 8.12
N ILE A 9 3.14 -9.80 7.12
CA ILE A 9 3.51 -9.40 5.75
C ILE A 9 2.44 -8.48 5.15
N LEU A 10 1.16 -8.85 5.24
CA LEU A 10 0.05 -8.02 4.76
C LEU A 10 0.02 -6.65 5.44
N ILE A 11 0.19 -6.61 6.77
CA ILE A 11 0.25 -5.35 7.52
C ILE A 11 1.41 -4.47 7.01
N ASN A 12 2.60 -5.03 6.80
CA ASN A 12 3.75 -4.28 6.31
C ASN A 12 3.49 -3.69 4.90
N ILE A 13 2.86 -4.45 4.01
CA ILE A 13 2.50 -3.97 2.66
C ILE A 13 1.54 -2.78 2.76
N TYR A 14 0.49 -2.87 3.59
CA TYR A 14 -0.45 -1.76 3.78
C TYR A 14 0.21 -0.53 4.43
N ILE A 15 1.13 -0.72 5.37
CA ILE A 15 1.88 0.38 6.00
C ILE A 15 2.69 1.16 4.96
N ILE A 16 3.41 0.46 4.07
CA ILE A 16 4.23 1.11 3.04
C ILE A 16 3.35 1.98 2.14
N ILE A 17 2.23 1.45 1.64
CA ILE A 17 1.32 2.17 0.75
C ILE A 17 0.68 3.37 1.46
N ALA A 18 0.26 3.20 2.72
CA ALA A 18 -0.34 4.27 3.51
C ALA A 18 0.65 5.41 3.78
N ILE A 19 1.90 5.10 4.12
CA ILE A 19 2.94 6.12 4.37
C ILE A 19 3.29 6.84 3.07
N SER A 20 3.47 6.11 1.96
CA SER A 20 3.77 6.72 0.65
C SER A 20 2.66 7.67 0.19
N LEU A 21 1.38 7.27 0.35
CA LEU A 21 0.24 8.13 0.03
C LEU A 21 0.15 9.33 0.98
N ASN A 22 0.39 9.13 2.28
CA ASN A 22 0.40 10.22 3.26
C ASN A 22 1.51 11.24 2.96
N LEU A 23 2.67 10.80 2.47
CA LEU A 23 3.73 11.71 2.05
C LEU A 23 3.26 12.60 0.89
N ILE A 24 2.68 12.01 -0.15
CA ILE A 24 2.24 12.79 -1.32
C ILE A 24 1.05 13.67 -0.94
N SER A 25 0.02 13.11 -0.33
CA SER A 25 -1.18 13.86 0.06
C SER A 25 -0.89 14.92 1.12
N GLY A 26 0.03 14.66 2.05
CA GLY A 26 0.36 15.56 3.15
C GLY A 26 1.32 16.69 2.74
N TYR A 27 2.34 16.39 1.93
CA TYR A 27 3.34 17.40 1.54
C TYR A 27 2.99 18.14 0.25
N THR A 28 2.32 17.49 -0.70
CA THR A 28 1.96 18.13 -1.98
C THR A 28 0.48 18.47 -2.08
N GLY A 29 -0.36 18.00 -1.17
CA GLY A 29 -1.81 18.22 -1.20
C GLY A 29 -2.53 17.47 -2.34
N LEU A 30 -1.85 16.56 -3.03
CA LEU A 30 -2.40 15.84 -4.18
C LEU A 30 -2.79 14.42 -3.80
N LEU A 31 -3.96 13.98 -4.25
CA LEU A 31 -4.38 12.59 -4.13
C LEU A 31 -3.79 11.76 -5.28
N SER A 32 -2.93 10.79 -4.95
CA SER A 32 -2.30 9.93 -5.97
C SER A 32 -3.18 8.73 -6.33
N LEU A 33 -3.98 8.85 -7.39
CA LEU A 33 -4.74 7.73 -7.97
C LEU A 33 -3.86 6.56 -8.46
N ALA A 34 -2.60 6.86 -8.82
CA ALA A 34 -1.63 5.85 -9.22
C ALA A 34 -1.39 4.78 -8.14
N HIS A 35 -1.41 5.14 -6.85
CA HIS A 35 -1.20 4.19 -5.75
C HIS A 35 -2.31 3.11 -5.72
N ALA A 36 -3.57 3.53 -5.89
CA ALA A 36 -4.70 2.60 -5.95
C ALA A 36 -4.65 1.72 -7.21
N ALA A 37 -4.28 2.30 -8.37
CA ALA A 37 -4.16 1.56 -9.61
C ALA A 37 -3.02 0.51 -9.57
N PHE A 38 -1.83 0.89 -9.10
CA PHE A 38 -0.70 -0.03 -8.98
C PHE A 38 -0.91 -1.09 -7.90
N TYR A 39 -1.54 -0.75 -6.78
CA TYR A 39 -1.90 -1.74 -5.77
C TYR A 39 -2.93 -2.75 -6.31
N GLY A 40 -3.99 -2.27 -6.98
CA GLY A 40 -4.99 -3.13 -7.60
C GLY A 40 -4.41 -4.03 -8.67
N ILE A 41 -3.59 -3.50 -9.59
CA ILE A 41 -2.92 -4.30 -10.62
C ILE A 41 -1.97 -5.30 -9.96
N GLY A 42 -1.14 -4.91 -8.99
CA GLY A 42 -0.22 -5.82 -8.30
C GLY A 42 -0.90 -6.94 -7.52
N ALA A 43 -2.14 -6.76 -7.07
CA ALA A 43 -2.92 -7.77 -6.38
C ALA A 43 -3.56 -8.83 -7.30
N TYR A 44 -3.81 -8.47 -8.57
CA TYR A 44 -4.55 -9.32 -9.52
C TYR A 44 -3.79 -9.70 -10.79
N ALA A 45 -2.64 -9.07 -11.08
CA ALA A 45 -1.88 -9.27 -12.33
C ALA A 45 -0.81 -10.36 -12.24
N ILE A 46 -0.88 -11.24 -11.24
CA ILE A 46 -0.09 -12.48 -11.15
C ILE A 46 -1.03 -13.67 -11.18
#